data_AF-M0QD91-F1
#
_entry.id   AF-M0QD91-F1
#
_cell.length_a   1.000
_cell.length_b   1.000
_cell.length_c   1.000
_cell.angle_alpha   90.00
_cell.angle_beta   90.00
_cell.angle_gamma   90.00
#
_symmetry.space_group_name_H-M   'P 1'
#
loop_
_entity.id
_entity.type
_entity.pdbx_description
1 polymer ?
#
loop_
_entity_poly.entity_id
_entity_poly.type
_entity_poly.pdbx_seq_one_letter_code
_entity_poly.pdbx_strand_id
1 'polypeptide(L)'
;MALHMPHHESHGNHPMSVVGYLLVLSGFTAAALWLVFMAGGHVVPAILFGILMIAAFTSAVSIFVSLIHRNHHSPVLPDNTPQELDRYMLRYRR
;
A
#
# COMPACT_ATOMS: atom_id res chain seq x y z
N MET A 1 37.71 -15.75 -13.41
CA MET A 1 37.04 -14.45 -13.34
C MET A 1 35.55 -14.70 -13.56
N ALA A 2 34.76 -14.70 -12.49
CA ALA A 2 33.30 -14.86 -12.61
C ALA A 2 32.69 -13.51 -12.98
N LEU A 3 31.96 -13.45 -14.10
CA LEU A 3 31.21 -12.27 -14.52
C LEU A 3 30.13 -11.99 -13.45
N HIS A 4 30.32 -10.93 -12.67
CA HIS A 4 29.27 -10.39 -11.81
C HIS A 4 28.30 -9.65 -12.73
N MET A 5 27.29 -10.36 -13.25
CA MET A 5 26.19 -9.70 -13.93
C MET A 5 25.42 -8.87 -12.90
N PRO A 6 25.19 -7.57 -13.12
CA PRO A 6 24.41 -6.75 -12.21
C PRO A 6 23.00 -7.34 -12.15
N HIS A 7 22.70 -8.02 -11.04
CA HIS A 7 21.35 -8.51 -10.76
C HIS A 7 20.49 -7.27 -10.51
N HIS A 8 19.52 -7.03 -11.38
CA HIS A 8 18.56 -5.95 -11.20
C HIS A 8 17.63 -6.35 -10.06
N GLU A 9 18.03 -6.06 -8.82
CA GLU A 9 17.16 -6.17 -7.64
C GLU A 9 16.04 -5.14 -7.85
N SER A 10 14.85 -5.59 -8.26
CA SER A 10 13.65 -4.75 -8.37
C SER A 10 13.28 -4.27 -6.96
N HIS A 11 13.85 -3.14 -6.54
CA HIS A 11 13.66 -2.56 -5.22
C HIS A 11 12.16 -2.50 -4.86
N GLY A 12 11.82 -2.96 -3.64
CA GLY A 12 10.47 -3.20 -3.11
C GLY A 12 9.52 -2.00 -3.02
N ASN A 13 9.84 -0.88 -3.68
CA ASN A 13 8.97 0.28 -3.79
C ASN A 13 7.98 0.08 -4.94
N HIS A 14 6.96 -0.74 -4.73
CA HIS A 14 5.90 -0.89 -5.73
C HIS A 14 5.13 0.44 -5.86
N PRO A 15 5.08 1.09 -7.03
CA PRO A 15 4.30 2.33 -7.20
C PRO A 15 2.82 2.14 -6.82
N MET A 16 2.33 0.90 -6.86
CA MET A 16 1.00 0.52 -6.37
C MET A 16 0.83 0.68 -4.85
N SER A 17 1.87 0.52 -4.02
CA SER A 17 1.75 0.78 -2.57
C SER A 17 1.52 2.26 -2.28
N VAL A 18 2.16 3.15 -3.06
CA VAL A 18 1.94 4.60 -3.01
C VAL A 18 0.50 4.94 -3.43
N VAL A 19 0.00 4.32 -4.51
CA VAL A 19 -1.40 4.48 -4.92
C VAL A 19 -2.36 3.99 -3.83
N GLY A 20 -2.08 2.82 -3.23
CA GLY A 20 -2.85 2.30 -2.10
C GLY A 20 -2.87 3.26 -0.90
N TYR A 21 -1.72 3.87 -0.58
CA TYR A 21 -1.63 4.87 0.48
C TYR A 21 -2.45 6.14 0.17
N LEU A 22 -2.34 6.67 -1.05
CA LEU A 22 -3.12 7.84 -1.47
C LEU A 22 -4.63 7.55 -1.47
N LEU A 23 -5.04 6.33 -1.85
CA LEU A 23 -6.43 5.89 -1.75
C LEU A 23 -6.91 5.88 -0.29
N VAL A 24 -6.11 5.39 0.66
CA VAL A 24 -6.45 5.45 2.09
C VAL A 24 -6.61 6.89 2.57
N LEU A 25 -5.65 7.77 2.24
CA LEU A 25 -5.71 9.18 2.62
C LEU A 25 -6.96 9.86 2.07
N SER A 26 -7.22 9.68 0.78
CA SER A 26 -8.41 10.24 0.11
C SER A 26 -9.72 9.66 0.66
N GLY A 27 -9.73 8.37 1.04
CA GLY A 27 -10.85 7.71 1.69
C GLY A 27 -11.19 8.35 3.03
N PHE A 28 -10.19 8.68 3.85
CA PHE A 28 -10.41 9.41 5.10
C PHE A 28 -10.94 10.84 4.87
N THR A 29 -10.43 11.55 3.86
CA THR A 29 -10.97 12.88 3.50
C THR A 29 -12.43 12.78 3.06
N ALA A 30 -12.77 11.79 2.22
CA ALA A 30 -14.14 11.54 1.80
C ALA A 30 -15.05 11.14 2.98
N ALA A 31 -14.54 10.35 3.93
CA ALA A 31 -15.26 9.99 5.15
C ALA A 31 -15.60 11.22 6.00
N ALA A 32 -14.64 12.12 6.21
CA ALA A 32 -14.85 13.35 6.94
C ALA A 32 -15.91 14.23 6.26
N LEU A 33 -15.81 14.42 4.94
CA LEU A 33 -16.79 15.17 4.16
C LEU A 33 -18.18 14.53 4.22
N TRP A 34 -18.28 13.21 4.13
CA TRP A 34 -19.53 12.48 4.29
C TRP A 34 -20.22 12.79 5.62
N LEU A 35 -19.47 12.73 6.74
CA LEU A 35 -20.00 13.04 8.07
C LEU A 35 -20.45 14.50 8.18
N VAL A 36 -19.68 15.44 7.62
CA VAL A 36 -20.05 16.86 7.60
C VAL A 36 -21.34 17.10 6.81
N PHE A 37 -21.47 16.51 5.62
CA PHE A 37 -22.69 16.67 4.81
C PHE A 37 -23.91 15.97 5.42
N MET A 38 -23.72 14.82 6.08
CA MET A 38 -24.79 14.20 6.86
C MET A 38 -25.24 15.10 8.01
N ALA A 39 -24.30 15.65 8.78
CA ALA A 39 -24.61 16.56 9.88
C ALA A 39 -25.29 17.86 9.40
N GLY A 40 -24.92 18.34 8.21
CA GLY A 40 -25.52 19.52 7.58
C GLY A 40 -26.86 19.27 6.86
N GLY A 41 -27.37 18.03 6.83
CA GLY A 41 -28.62 17.70 6.14
C GLY A 41 -28.53 17.72 4.60
N HIS A 42 -27.32 17.75 4.04
CA HIS A 42 -27.11 17.76 2.59
C HIS A 42 -27.03 16.32 2.06
N VAL A 43 -28.19 15.74 1.75
CA VAL A 43 -28.35 14.30 1.42
C VAL A 43 -27.56 13.88 0.17
N VAL A 44 -27.65 14.65 -0.92
CA VAL A 44 -27.00 14.30 -2.19
C VAL A 44 -25.46 14.24 -2.07
N PRO A 45 -24.77 15.30 -1.59
CA PRO A 45 -23.32 15.23 -1.43
C PRO A 45 -22.91 14.20 -0.37
N ALA A 46 -23.72 13.98 0.67
CA ALA A 46 -23.44 12.91 1.63
C ALA A 46 -23.39 11.54 0.94
N ILE A 47 -24.38 11.20 0.09
CA ILE A 47 -24.37 9.93 -0.65
C ILE A 47 -23.13 9.83 -1.56
N LEU A 48 -22.79 10.90 -2.28
CA LEU A 48 -21.63 10.92 -3.17
C LEU A 48 -20.32 10.66 -2.42
N PHE A 49 -20.07 11.38 -1.33
CA PHE A 49 -18.85 11.20 -0.54
C PHE A 49 -18.83 9.86 0.19
N GLY A 50 -19.98 9.33 0.59
CA GLY A 50 -20.09 7.98 1.14
C GLY A 50 -19.68 6.89 0.13
N ILE A 51 -20.15 6.99 -1.12
CA ILE A 51 -19.76 6.07 -2.19
C ILE A 51 -18.27 6.20 -2.51
N LEU A 52 -17.76 7.42 -2.63
CA LEU A 52 -16.33 7.67 -2.89
C LEU A 52 -15.44 7.10 -1.79
N MET A 53 -15.82 7.28 -0.52
CA MET A 53 -15.14 6.69 0.62
C MET A 53 -15.07 5.16 0.50
N ILE A 54 -16.20 4.50 0.22
CA ILE A 54 -16.26 3.04 0.09
C ILE A 54 -15.38 2.55 -1.06
N ALA A 55 -15.47 3.20 -2.23
CA ALA A 55 -14.67 2.85 -3.39
C ALA A 55 -13.16 3.01 -3.13
N ALA A 56 -12.76 4.08 -2.44
CA ALA A 56 -11.37 4.34 -2.10
C ALA A 56 -10.80 3.27 -1.17
N PHE A 57 -11.50 2.96 -0.07
CA PHE A 57 -11.03 1.96 0.90
C PHE A 57 -11.03 0.55 0.33
N THR A 58 -12.08 0.15 -0.40
CA THR A 58 -12.12 -1.19 -1.04
C THR A 58 -11.00 -1.36 -2.04
N SER A 59 -10.73 -0.35 -2.88
CA SER A 59 -9.62 -0.36 -3.83
C SER A 59 -8.26 -0.44 -3.14
N ALA A 60 -8.05 0.33 -2.07
CA ALA A 60 -6.82 0.28 -1.29
C ALA A 60 -6.58 -1.12 -0.69
N VAL A 61 -7.62 -1.71 -0.07
CA VAL A 61 -7.56 -3.06 0.49
C VAL A 61 -7.21 -4.07 -0.60
N SER A 62 -7.88 -4.04 -1.76
CA SER A 62 -7.57 -4.94 -2.86
C SER A 62 -6.11 -4.82 -3.34
N ILE A 63 -5.58 -3.59 -3.42
CA ILE A 63 -4.18 -3.36 -3.80
C ILE A 63 -3.24 -3.97 -2.77
N PHE A 64 -3.42 -3.68 -1.48
CA PHE A 64 -2.53 -4.20 -0.45
C PHE A 64 -2.60 -5.72 -0.31
N VAL A 65 -3.80 -6.29 -0.36
CA VAL A 65 -4.01 -7.75 -0.38
C VAL A 65 -3.33 -8.37 -1.59
N SER A 66 -3.47 -7.78 -2.78
CA SER A 66 -2.79 -8.26 -3.99
C SER A 66 -1.28 -8.20 -3.86
N LEU A 67 -0.73 -7.11 -3.32
CA LEU A 67 0.72 -6.96 -3.10
C LEU A 67 1.24 -8.02 -2.12
N ILE A 68 0.57 -8.21 -0.99
CA ILE A 68 0.94 -9.19 0.03
C ILE A 68 0.92 -10.62 -0.56
N HIS A 69 -0.13 -10.98 -1.29
CA HIS A 69 -0.31 -12.36 -1.77
C HIS A 69 0.46 -12.69 -3.05
N ARG A 70 0.63 -11.73 -3.96
CA ARG A 70 1.22 -12.02 -5.29
C ARG A 70 2.69 -11.68 -5.39
N ASN A 71 3.15 -10.64 -4.69
CA ASN A 71 4.51 -10.16 -4.86
C ASN A 71 5.48 -10.71 -3.81
N HIS A 72 4.99 -11.38 -2.75
CA HIS A 72 5.81 -11.86 -1.61
C HIS A 72 6.71 -10.80 -0.94
N HIS A 73 6.70 -9.56 -1.44
CA HIS A 73 7.34 -8.39 -0.89
C HIS A 73 6.38 -7.73 0.09
N SER A 74 6.82 -7.56 1.33
CA SER A 74 6.08 -6.76 2.30
C SER A 74 6.31 -5.28 1.97
N PRO A 75 5.27 -4.46 1.76
CA PRO A 75 5.43 -3.03 1.49
C PRO A 75 5.94 -2.23 2.70
N VAL A 76 6.10 -2.88 3.87
CA VAL A 76 6.49 -2.26 5.15
C VAL A 76 7.63 -3.01 5.85
N LEU A 77 7.83 -4.31 5.58
CA LEU A 77 8.93 -5.08 6.17
C LEU A 77 10.08 -5.26 5.15
N PRO A 78 11.34 -5.28 5.62
CA PRO A 78 12.49 -5.61 4.77
C PRO A 78 12.27 -6.94 4.05
N ASP A 79 12.85 -7.05 2.86
CA ASP A 79 12.65 -8.20 1.97
C ASP A 79 13.04 -9.48 2.73
N ASN A 80 12.06 -10.33 3.01
CA ASN A 80 12.26 -11.61 3.68
C ASN A 80 12.83 -12.67 2.72
N THR A 81 13.44 -12.23 1.62
CA THR A 81 14.07 -13.14 0.67
C THR A 81 15.21 -13.88 1.37
N PRO A 82 15.44 -15.17 1.05
CA PRO A 82 16.52 -15.94 1.67
C PRO A 82 17.89 -15.25 1.54
N GLN A 83 18.09 -14.50 0.44
CA GLN A 83 19.32 -13.79 0.16
C GLN A 83 19.51 -12.54 1.03
N GLU A 84 18.48 -11.73 1.24
CA GLU A 84 18.55 -10.60 2.18
C GLU A 84 18.69 -11.07 3.62
N LEU A 85 17.99 -12.15 3.99
CA LEU A 85 18.12 -12.76 5.32
C LEU A 85 19.55 -13.25 5.59
N ASP A 86 20.17 -13.94 4.64
CA ASP A 86 21.57 -14.37 4.75
C ASP A 86 22.52 -13.17 4.84
N ARG A 87 22.29 -12.12 4.04
CA ARG A 87 23.07 -10.87 4.09
C ARG A 87 22.91 -10.15 5.45
N TYR A 88 21.71 -10.13 6.01
CA TYR A 88 21.42 -9.53 7.32
C TYR A 88 22.05 -10.34 8.46
N MET A 89 21.90 -11.66 8.42
CA MET A 89 22.52 -12.58 9.38
C MET A 89 24.04 -12.47 9.35
N LEU A 90 24.68 -12.43 8.19
CA LEU A 90 26.12 -12.22 8.07
C LEU A 90 26.60 -10.88 8.66
N ARG A 91 25.77 -9.83 8.58
CA ARG A 91 26.13 -8.49 9.04
C ARG A 91 25.95 -8.29 10.55
N TYR A 92 24.92 -8.88 11.14
CA TYR A 92 24.55 -8.65 12.54
C TYR A 92 24.78 -9.84 13.47
N ARG A 93 25.00 -11.05 12.94
CA ARG A 93 25.48 -12.20 13.72
C ARG A 93 27.00 -12.12 13.84
N ARG A 94 27.50 -11.10 14.53
CA ARG A 94 28.85 -11.05 15.10
C ARG A 94 28.75 -10.70 16.57
#